data_AF-A0A5P1RCV0-F1
#
_entry.id   AF-A0A5P1RCV0-F1
#
_cell.length_a   1.000
_cell.length_b   1.000
_cell.length_c   1.000
_cell.angle_alpha   90.00
_cell.angle_beta   90.00
_cell.angle_gamma   90.00
#
_symmetry.space_group_name_H-M   'P 1'
#
loop_
_entity.id
_entity.type
_entity.pdbx_description
1 polymer ?
#
loop_
_entity_poly.entity_id
_entity_poly.type
_entity_poly.pdbx_seq_one_letter_code
_entity_poly.pdbx_strand_id
1 'polypeptide(L)' 'MSQKQTQHSQQVVATFRNKLPAALVSQLGDENFAMLELLVESAMSTAVLEELEKAADRVEKLSHEIRNFAEHYDA' A
#
# COMPACT_ATOMS: atom_id res chain seq x y z
N MET A 1 -6.19 0.49 -8.88
CA MET A 1 -5.88 -0.70 -8.05
C MET A 1 -5.30 -1.79 -8.92
N SER A 2 -4.20 -2.40 -8.52
CA SER A 2 -3.61 -3.54 -9.22
C SER A 2 -4.22 -4.85 -8.71
N GLN A 3 -4.46 -5.82 -9.59
CA GLN A 3 -4.93 -7.18 -9.20
C GLN A 3 -4.07 -7.81 -8.10
N LYS A 4 -2.78 -7.47 -8.03
CA LYS A 4 -1.86 -7.97 -6.99
C LYS A 4 -2.21 -7.45 -5.59
N GLN A 5 -2.72 -6.22 -5.47
CA GLN A 5 -3.08 -5.61 -4.18
C GLN A 5 -4.34 -6.26 -3.62
N THR A 6 -5.35 -6.47 -4.47
CA THR A 6 -6.59 -7.17 -4.14
C THR A 6 -6.33 -8.63 -3.73
N GLN A 7 -5.42 -9.34 -4.41
CA GLN A 7 -5.06 -10.70 -4.01
C GLN A 7 -4.34 -10.74 -2.66
N HIS A 8 -3.51 -9.74 -2.36
CA HIS A 8 -2.77 -9.69 -1.10
C HIS A 8 -3.68 -9.37 0.09
N SER A 9 -4.62 -8.43 -0.05
CA SER A 9 -5.60 -8.12 1.01
C SER A 9 -6.43 -9.36 1.37
N GLN A 10 -6.87 -10.11 0.37
CA GLN A 10 -7.56 -11.40 0.55
C GLN A 10 -6.74 -12.40 1.34
N GLN A 11 -5.45 -12.55 1.01
CA GLN A 11 -4.55 -13.47 1.72
C GLN A 11 -4.33 -13.06 3.18
N VAL A 12 -4.20 -11.77 3.46
CA VAL A 12 -4.05 -11.24 4.82
C VAL A 12 -5.31 -11.54 5.64
N VAL A 13 -6.49 -11.24 5.10
CA VAL A 13 -7.77 -11.51 5.79
C VAL A 13 -8.02 -13.00 5.96
N ALA A 14 -7.72 -13.83 4.95
CA ALA A 14 -7.83 -15.27 5.05
C ALA A 14 -6.90 -15.84 6.14
N THR A 15 -5.66 -15.35 6.20
CA THR A 15 -4.70 -15.74 7.25
C THR A 15 -5.19 -15.33 8.63
N PHE A 16 -5.75 -14.14 8.76
CA PHE A 16 -6.36 -13.67 10.02
C PHE A 16 -7.55 -14.57 10.42
N ARG A 17 -8.48 -14.83 9.49
CA ARG A 17 -9.63 -15.72 9.70
C ARG A 17 -9.20 -17.11 10.18
N ASN A 18 -8.15 -17.68 9.58
CA ASN A 18 -7.62 -19.00 9.93
C ASN A 18 -6.98 -19.08 11.32
N LYS A 19 -6.61 -17.95 11.92
CA LYS A 19 -6.08 -17.89 13.30
C LYS A 19 -7.17 -17.84 14.36
N LEU A 20 -8.43 -17.61 13.97
CA LEU A 20 -9.54 -17.48 14.90
C LEU A 20 -10.21 -18.84 15.15
N PRO A 21 -10.73 -19.10 16.37
CA PRO A 21 -11.57 -20.25 16.63
C PRO A 21 -12.82 -20.26 15.74
N ALA A 22 -13.26 -21.43 15.28
CA ALA A 22 -14.42 -21.57 14.38
C ALA A 22 -15.70 -20.93 14.93
N ALA A 23 -15.92 -21.00 16.25
CA ALA A 23 -17.04 -20.35 16.92
C ALA A 23 -17.02 -18.83 16.74
N LEU A 24 -15.83 -18.21 16.79
CA LEU A 24 -15.66 -16.78 16.63
C LEU A 24 -15.78 -16.36 15.15
N VAL A 25 -15.27 -17.17 14.22
CA VAL A 25 -15.48 -16.96 12.78
C VAL A 25 -16.97 -16.95 12.44
N SER A 26 -17.73 -17.88 13.01
CA SER A 26 -19.18 -17.96 12.81
C SER A 26 -19.93 -16.78 13.45
N GLN A 27 -19.46 -16.26 14.59
CA GLN A 27 -20.06 -15.09 15.24
C GLN A 27 -19.79 -13.79 14.49
N LEU A 28 -18.59 -13.65 13.91
CA LEU A 28 -18.21 -12.49 13.13
C LEU A 28 -18.94 -12.45 11.78
N GLY A 29 -19.16 -13.60 11.14
CA GLY A 29 -19.84 -13.68 9.84
C GLY A 29 -19.00 -13.12 8.69
N ASP A 30 -19.35 -13.53 7.47
CA ASP A 30 -18.54 -13.22 6.28
C ASP A 30 -18.54 -11.73 5.92
N GLU A 31 -19.59 -10.98 6.24
CA GLU A 31 -19.70 -9.54 5.96
C GLU A 31 -18.61 -8.72 6.68
N ASN A 32 -18.30 -9.07 7.92
CA ASN A 32 -17.24 -8.39 8.67
C ASN A 32 -15.84 -8.68 8.10
N PHE A 33 -15.61 -9.89 7.58
CA PHE A 33 -14.35 -10.21 6.91
C PHE A 33 -14.25 -9.51 5.54
N ALA A 34 -15.36 -9.36 4.81
CA ALA A 34 -15.38 -8.57 3.58
C ALA A 34 -15.08 -7.08 3.83
N MET A 35 -15.65 -6.50 4.90
CA MET A 35 -15.29 -5.14 5.31
C MET A 35 -13.83 -5.03 5.72
N LEU A 36 -13.30 -6.01 6.46
CA LEU A 36 -11.88 -6.06 6.82
C LEU A 36 -10.98 -6.13 5.58
N GLU A 37 -11.37 -6.88 4.55
CA GLU A 37 -10.64 -6.98 3.29
C GLU A 37 -10.54 -5.62 2.60
N LEU A 38 -11.66 -4.89 2.53
CA LEU A 38 -11.70 -3.55 1.95
C LEU A 38 -10.86 -2.54 2.74
N LEU A 39 -10.87 -2.63 4.08
CA LEU A 39 -10.03 -1.79 4.94
C LEU A 39 -8.53 -2.07 4.73
N VAL A 40 -8.15 -3.35 4.68
CA VAL A 40 -6.76 -3.76 4.43
C VAL A 40 -6.32 -3.32 3.04
N GLU A 41 -7.15 -3.50 2.01
CA GLU A 41 -6.86 -3.06 0.64
C GLU A 41 -6.67 -1.54 0.57
N SER A 42 -7.51 -0.78 1.26
CA SER A 42 -7.42 0.68 1.32
C SER A 42 -6.11 1.12 1.99
N ALA A 43 -5.79 0.55 3.14
CA ALA A 43 -4.56 0.86 3.88
C ALA A 43 -3.30 0.53 3.06
N MET A 44 -3.28 -0.63 2.39
CA MET A 44 -2.18 -1.00 1.51
C MET A 44 -2.02 -0.03 0.34
N SER A 45 -3.12 0.39 -0.26
CA SER A 45 -3.10 1.29 -1.41
C SER A 45 -2.59 2.67 -1.02
N THR A 46 -3.00 3.17 0.14
CA THR A 46 -2.47 4.41 0.72
C THR A 46 -0.97 4.30 0.98
N ALA A 47 -0.50 3.21 1.62
CA ALA A 47 0.93 3.03 1.89
C ALA A 47 1.76 2.97 0.60
N VAL A 48 1.26 2.31 -0.45
CA VAL A 48 1.93 2.28 -1.75
C VAL A 48 1.96 3.67 -2.39
N LEU A 49 0.88 4.43 -2.31
CA LEU A 49 0.83 5.79 -2.83
C LEU A 49 1.84 6.71 -2.14
N GLU A 50 1.92 6.67 -0.81
CA GLU A 50 2.88 7.46 -0.04
C GLU A 50 4.34 7.14 -0.43
N GLU A 51 4.66 5.87 -0.67
CA GLU A 51 6.00 5.49 -1.12
C GLU A 51 6.28 5.94 -2.57
N LEU A 52 5.27 5.96 -3.44
CA LEU A 52 5.39 6.50 -4.79
C LEU A 52 5.61 8.01 -4.77
N GLU A 53 4.91 8.75 -3.92
CA GLU A 53 5.10 10.19 -3.72
C GLU A 53 6.53 10.49 -3.26
N LYS A 54 7.03 9.78 -2.24
CA LYS A 54 8.43 9.91 -1.78
C LYS A 54 9.44 9.62 -2.90
N ALA A 55 9.15 8.67 -3.78
CA ALA A 55 10.02 8.37 -4.91
C ALA A 55 9.99 9.50 -5.95
N ALA A 56 8.82 10.07 -6.23
CA ALA A 56 8.67 11.22 -7.12
C ALA A 56 9.43 12.44 -6.60
N ASP A 57 9.31 12.75 -5.31
CA ASP A 57 10.03 13.86 -4.66
C ASP A 57 11.56 13.71 -4.82
N ARG A 58 12.07 12.47 -4.72
CA ARG A 58 13.50 12.20 -4.92
C ARG A 58 13.94 12.44 -6.37
N VAL A 59 13.10 12.09 -7.34
CA VAL A 59 13.37 12.34 -8.77
C VAL A 59 13.35 13.84 -9.05
N GLU A 60 12.37 14.56 -8.51
CA GLU A 60 12.29 16.02 -8.64
C GLU A 60 13.55 16.68 -8.06
N LYS A 61 13.92 16.32 -6.83
CA LYS A 61 15.13 16.83 -6.18
C LYS A 61 16.38 16.57 -7.01
N LEU A 62 16.55 15.34 -7.50
CA LEU A 62 17.68 14.98 -8.36
C LEU A 62 17.70 15.82 -9.65
N SER A 63 16.53 16.05 -10.26
CA SER A 63 16.45 16.88 -11.47
C SER A 63 16.91 18.31 -11.23
N HIS A 64 16.55 18.90 -10.07
CA HIS A 64 17.02 20.21 -9.66
C HIS A 64 18.52 20.24 -9.37
N GLU A 65 19.06 19.22 -8.71
CA GLU A 65 20.51 19.10 -8.46
C GLU A 65 21.30 19.05 -9.77
N ILE A 66 20.85 18.24 -10.75
CA ILE A 66 21.47 18.17 -12.08
C ILE A 66 21.43 19.54 -12.78
N ARG A 67 20.29 20.22 -12.72
CA ARG A 67 20.13 21.54 -13.33
C ARG A 67 21.07 22.57 -12.70
N ASN A 68 21.12 22.63 -11.37
CA ASN A 68 22.00 23.52 -10.64
C ASN A 68 23.47 23.25 -10.95
N PHE A 69 23.88 21.97 -11.01
CA PHE A 69 25.24 21.60 -11.39
C PHE A 69 25.59 22.09 -12.79
N ALA A 70 24.71 21.88 -13.79
CA ALA A 70 24.94 22.33 -15.15
C ALA A 70 25.04 23.87 -15.26
N GLU A 71 24.25 24.61 -14.47
CA GLU A 71 24.27 26.08 -14.44
C GLU A 71 25.57 26.65 -13.85
N HIS A 72 26.27 25.89 -12.99
CA HIS A 72 27.50 26.33 -12.33
C HIS A 72 28.75 25.58 -12.81
N TYR A 73 28.65 24.78 -13.87
CA TYR A 73 29.75 23.91 -14.30
C TYR A 73 30.97 24.68 -14.82
N ASP A 74 30.75 25.82 -15.47
CA ASP A 74 31.80 26.67 -16.05
C ASP A 74 31.97 28.02 -15.31
N ALA A 75 31.37 28.17 -14.12
CA ALA A 75 31.41 29.39 -13.31
C ALA A 75 32.66 29.50 -12.41
#